data_AF-A0AA38X5G3-F1
#
_entry.id   AF-A0AA38X5G3-F1
#
_cell.length_a   1.000
_cell.length_b   1.000
_cell.length_c   1.000
_cell.angle_alpha   90.00
_cell.angle_beta   90.00
_cell.angle_gamma   90.00
#
_symmetry.space_group_name_H-M   'P 1'
#
loop_
_entity.id
_entity.type
_entity.pdbx_description
1 polymer ?
#
loop_
_entity_poly.entity_id
_entity_poly.type
_entity_poly.pdbx_seq_one_letter_code
_entity_poly.pdbx_strand_id
1 'polypeptide(L)'
;MNKTCATVFADVRRFWNTSDPRNYYCGDLTRHSCNGLCQDNSTVARDFMIWNTHVCKDYLNTYNPLSHKQEFYRQWTDLDSLSDVAYLGLFPWKWQVRNETRPTNSTTPQSDCASPSAELGSFAVINVIVLLVSILLSRRTFVERITFGRCGKVGSSMWILTGVLSFILSVAANFVNALLLHHTPGYGHVPVGSLVLLWSTRPRMAWIVILLVNFQSEGSEYLGSAASAALSETLQQLVGLTYVGQTANYARVNGLFSTSRLAHIPRAYDATLMYRGSVLVLVSVGFAVISMLVIMRKMRNQIFSKLRFGKKDVSDQQTEILLSDYSSRQPVAKTLQKMHLEQDHVGLVYRMAIYMVPLFIGQWLFWAGFINLSGDLYCPPGIWRMMGVWSGFSSLGLLFGAAG
;
A
#
# COMPACT_ATOMS: atom_id res chain seq x y z
N MET A 1 -25.30 -6.16 -30.98
CA MET A 1 -24.01 -6.08 -31.68
C MET A 1 -24.12 -5.01 -32.76
N ASN A 2 -23.23 -4.02 -32.75
CA ASN A 2 -23.21 -2.96 -33.75
C ASN A 2 -22.97 -3.57 -35.16
N LYS A 3 -23.59 -3.01 -36.21
CA LYS A 3 -23.58 -3.57 -37.58
C LYS A 3 -22.16 -3.71 -38.17
N THR A 4 -21.16 -3.05 -37.58
CA THR A 4 -19.77 -2.99 -38.06
C THR A 4 -18.99 -4.29 -37.97
N CYS A 5 -19.26 -5.15 -36.99
CA CYS A 5 -18.55 -6.43 -36.84
C CYS A 5 -19.33 -7.61 -37.47
N ALA A 6 -20.43 -7.31 -38.15
CA ALA A 6 -21.23 -8.30 -38.86
C ALA A 6 -20.47 -8.93 -40.04
N THR A 7 -19.51 -8.21 -40.63
CA THR A 7 -18.63 -8.72 -41.71
C THR A 7 -17.71 -9.81 -41.20
N VAL A 8 -16.91 -9.52 -40.16
CA VAL A 8 -16.05 -10.51 -39.50
C VAL A 8 -16.87 -11.72 -39.03
N PHE A 9 -18.06 -11.49 -38.45
CA PHE A 9 -18.93 -12.59 -38.03
C PHE A 9 -19.52 -13.38 -39.21
N ALA A 10 -19.88 -12.72 -40.31
CA ALA A 10 -20.39 -13.36 -41.52
C ALA A 10 -19.32 -14.20 -42.21
N ASP A 11 -18.08 -13.71 -42.28
CA ASP A 11 -16.95 -14.43 -42.86
C ASP A 11 -16.59 -15.65 -42.00
N VAL A 12 -16.50 -15.49 -40.67
CA VAL A 12 -16.34 -16.62 -39.75
C VAL A 12 -17.44 -17.67 -39.93
N ARG A 13 -18.71 -17.22 -40.02
CA ARG A 13 -19.84 -18.14 -40.23
C ARG A 13 -19.75 -18.86 -41.58
N ARG A 14 -19.26 -18.19 -42.63
CA ARG A 14 -19.07 -18.78 -43.96
C ARG A 14 -17.99 -19.87 -43.95
N PHE A 15 -16.92 -19.65 -43.21
CA PHE A 15 -15.77 -20.56 -43.15
C PHE A 15 -15.82 -21.55 -41.98
N TRP A 16 -16.87 -21.50 -41.14
CA TRP A 16 -17.00 -22.36 -39.95
C TRP A 16 -16.97 -23.87 -40.26
N ASN A 17 -17.40 -24.26 -41.47
CA ASN A 17 -17.41 -25.65 -41.92
C ASN A 17 -16.13 -26.07 -42.66
N THR A 18 -15.14 -25.19 -42.80
CA THR A 18 -13.85 -25.54 -43.41
C THR A 18 -12.95 -26.27 -42.41
N SER A 19 -11.88 -26.91 -42.91
CA SER A 19 -10.93 -27.63 -42.06
C SER A 19 -10.10 -26.71 -41.15
N ASP A 20 -10.02 -25.40 -41.44
CA ASP A 20 -9.25 -24.45 -40.63
C ASP A 20 -9.90 -23.06 -40.53
N PRO A 21 -11.01 -22.92 -39.79
CA PRO A 21 -11.73 -21.65 -39.64
C PRO A 21 -10.90 -20.57 -38.91
N ARG A 22 -9.84 -20.96 -38.19
CA ARG A 22 -9.03 -20.04 -37.39
C ARG A 22 -8.13 -19.18 -38.28
N ASN A 23 -7.53 -19.77 -39.32
CA ASN A 23 -6.67 -19.01 -40.24
C ASN A 23 -7.46 -17.92 -40.97
N TYR A 24 -8.69 -18.22 -41.40
CA TYR A 24 -9.58 -17.23 -42.01
C TYR A 24 -9.96 -16.14 -41.02
N TYR A 25 -10.38 -16.53 -39.81
CA TYR A 25 -10.74 -15.57 -38.78
C TYR A 25 -9.60 -14.59 -38.47
N CYS A 26 -8.41 -15.11 -38.19
CA CYS A 26 -7.25 -14.32 -37.81
C CYS A 26 -6.74 -13.47 -38.99
N GLY A 27 -6.82 -13.98 -40.22
CA GLY A 27 -6.48 -13.22 -41.41
C GLY A 27 -7.48 -12.11 -41.75
N ASP A 28 -8.76 -12.25 -41.42
CA ASP A 28 -9.77 -11.20 -41.62
C ASP A 28 -9.76 -10.16 -40.50
N LEU A 29 -9.43 -10.56 -39.27
CA LEU A 29 -9.27 -9.64 -38.14
C LEU A 29 -8.20 -8.57 -38.40
N THR A 30 -7.16 -8.90 -39.16
CA THR A 30 -6.12 -7.92 -39.57
C THR A 30 -6.55 -7.06 -40.76
N ARG A 31 -7.56 -7.47 -41.54
CA ARG A 31 -8.00 -6.73 -42.75
C ARG A 31 -9.22 -5.87 -42.52
N HIS A 32 -10.05 -6.20 -41.53
CA HIS A 32 -11.32 -5.53 -41.29
C HIS A 32 -11.36 -4.91 -39.89
N SER A 33 -11.65 -3.61 -39.84
CA SER A 33 -11.92 -2.91 -38.59
C SER A 33 -13.34 -3.18 -38.10
N CYS A 34 -13.45 -3.61 -36.84
CA CYS A 34 -14.67 -3.67 -36.04
C CYS A 34 -14.85 -2.38 -35.23
N ASN A 35 -14.73 -1.22 -35.87
CA ASN A 35 -14.98 0.08 -35.24
C ASN A 35 -16.32 0.12 -34.48
N GLY A 36 -16.27 0.58 -33.24
CA GLY A 36 -17.43 0.65 -32.34
C GLY A 36 -17.69 -0.62 -31.51
N LEU A 37 -16.93 -1.70 -31.70
CA LEU A 37 -17.00 -2.85 -30.80
C LEU A 37 -16.28 -2.51 -29.48
N CYS A 38 -16.95 -2.74 -28.35
CA CYS A 38 -16.35 -2.64 -27.01
C CYS A 38 -15.88 -1.24 -26.56
N GLN A 39 -16.21 -0.17 -27.29
CA GLN A 39 -15.76 1.19 -26.97
C GLN A 39 -16.23 1.69 -25.59
N ASP A 40 -17.40 1.23 -25.13
CA ASP A 40 -17.98 1.71 -23.86
C ASP A 40 -17.57 0.87 -22.64
N ASN A 41 -16.87 -0.26 -22.84
CA ASN A 41 -16.58 -1.18 -21.75
C ASN A 41 -15.17 -1.77 -21.84
N SER A 42 -14.27 -1.22 -21.02
CA SER A 42 -12.88 -1.62 -20.90
C SER A 42 -12.65 -3.09 -20.56
N THR A 43 -13.56 -3.69 -19.79
CA THR A 43 -13.50 -5.13 -19.46
C THR A 43 -13.79 -5.96 -20.71
N VAL A 44 -14.79 -5.58 -21.49
CA VAL A 44 -15.17 -6.30 -22.72
C VAL A 44 -14.08 -6.13 -23.79
N ALA A 45 -13.51 -4.93 -23.95
CA ALA A 45 -12.41 -4.70 -24.90
C ALA A 45 -11.21 -5.58 -24.56
N ARG A 46 -10.82 -5.62 -23.29
CA ARG A 46 -9.76 -6.50 -22.79
C ARG A 46 -10.05 -7.98 -23.03
N ASP A 47 -11.24 -8.44 -22.65
CA ASP A 47 -11.60 -9.85 -22.78
C ASP A 47 -11.69 -10.28 -24.25
N PHE A 48 -12.15 -9.37 -25.13
CA PHE A 48 -12.12 -9.54 -26.58
C PHE A 48 -10.68 -9.66 -27.10
N MET A 49 -9.76 -8.78 -26.68
CA MET A 49 -8.35 -8.89 -27.06
C MET A 49 -7.70 -10.21 -26.61
N ILE A 50 -7.98 -10.63 -25.38
CA ILE A 50 -7.48 -11.90 -24.82
C ILE A 50 -8.02 -13.07 -25.63
N TRP A 51 -9.32 -13.08 -25.94
CA TRP A 51 -9.95 -14.14 -26.70
C TRP A 51 -9.36 -14.23 -28.12
N ASN A 52 -9.22 -13.10 -28.82
CA ASN A 52 -8.60 -13.05 -30.15
C ASN A 52 -7.16 -13.57 -30.15
N THR A 53 -6.36 -13.12 -29.18
CA THR A 53 -4.98 -13.59 -29.01
C THR A 53 -4.93 -15.09 -28.76
N HIS A 54 -5.90 -15.63 -28.01
CA HIS A 54 -5.98 -17.06 -27.73
C HIS A 54 -6.41 -17.87 -28.96
N VAL A 55 -7.47 -17.45 -29.66
CA VAL A 55 -7.96 -18.12 -30.88
C VAL A 55 -6.91 -18.12 -31.98
N CYS A 56 -6.19 -17.01 -32.14
CA CYS A 56 -5.14 -16.85 -33.14
C CYS A 56 -3.79 -17.42 -32.70
N LYS A 57 -3.66 -17.97 -31.50
CA LYS A 57 -2.37 -18.50 -31.00
C LYS A 57 -1.77 -19.55 -31.95
N ASP A 58 -2.57 -20.46 -32.48
CA ASP A 58 -2.08 -21.52 -33.38
C ASP A 58 -1.74 -20.97 -34.77
N TYR A 59 -2.52 -20.00 -35.27
CA TYR A 59 -2.18 -19.24 -36.48
C TYR A 59 -0.83 -18.50 -36.33
N LEU A 60 -0.62 -17.87 -35.17
CA LEU A 60 0.60 -17.15 -34.82
C LEU A 60 1.81 -18.09 -34.67
N ASN A 61 1.61 -19.37 -34.31
CA ASN A 61 2.68 -20.34 -34.10
C ASN A 61 3.03 -21.14 -35.38
N THR A 62 2.03 -21.46 -36.21
CA THR A 62 2.19 -22.31 -37.42
C THR A 62 3.02 -21.63 -38.51
N TYR A 63 2.99 -20.30 -38.60
CA TYR A 63 3.72 -19.51 -39.62
C TYR A 63 5.06 -18.89 -39.14
N ASN A 64 5.70 -19.41 -38.07
CA ASN A 64 7.05 -19.06 -37.54
C ASN A 64 7.15 -17.77 -36.66
N PRO A 65 8.05 -17.68 -35.65
CA PRO A 65 7.66 -17.68 -34.24
C PRO A 65 7.71 -16.30 -33.54
N LEU A 66 8.21 -15.25 -34.20
CA LEU A 66 8.39 -13.91 -33.61
C LEU A 66 8.09 -12.77 -34.60
N SER A 67 8.59 -12.85 -35.83
CA SER A 67 8.36 -11.82 -36.86
C SER A 67 6.88 -11.75 -37.26
N HIS A 68 6.24 -12.88 -37.54
CA HIS A 68 4.81 -12.91 -37.89
C HIS A 68 3.89 -12.58 -36.73
N LYS A 69 4.29 -12.90 -35.49
CA LYS A 69 3.53 -12.50 -34.31
C LYS A 69 3.51 -10.97 -34.18
N GLN A 70 4.66 -10.33 -34.34
CA GLN A 70 4.75 -8.88 -34.32
C GLN A 70 4.02 -8.24 -35.51
N GLU A 71 4.08 -8.88 -36.68
CA GLU A 71 3.40 -8.41 -37.89
C GLU A 71 1.87 -8.48 -37.77
N PHE A 72 1.32 -9.57 -37.20
CA PHE A 72 -0.11 -9.67 -36.94
C PHE A 72 -0.62 -8.52 -36.05
N TYR A 73 0.09 -8.22 -34.96
CA TYR A 73 -0.30 -7.10 -34.10
C TYR A 73 -0.14 -5.74 -34.78
N ARG A 74 0.86 -5.57 -35.65
CA ARG A 74 1.02 -4.35 -36.45
C ARG A 74 -0.11 -4.17 -37.48
N GLN A 75 -0.58 -5.27 -38.06
CA GLN A 75 -1.64 -5.24 -39.07
C GLN A 75 -3.04 -5.23 -38.46
N TRP A 76 -3.21 -5.56 -37.18
CA TRP A 76 -4.51 -5.51 -36.54
C TRP A 76 -4.97 -4.07 -36.33
N THR A 77 -5.79 -3.58 -37.26
CA THR A 77 -6.23 -2.19 -37.38
C THR A 77 -6.86 -1.60 -36.12
N ASP A 78 -7.57 -2.40 -35.33
CA ASP A 78 -8.26 -1.93 -34.12
C ASP A 78 -7.42 -2.10 -32.84
N LEU A 79 -6.24 -2.72 -32.93
CA LEU A 79 -5.47 -3.12 -31.76
C LEU A 79 -5.19 -1.94 -30.84
N ASP A 80 -4.72 -0.81 -31.39
CA ASP A 80 -4.37 0.38 -30.60
C ASP A 80 -5.58 0.96 -29.88
N SER A 81 -6.72 1.11 -30.58
CA SER A 81 -7.95 1.62 -29.98
C SER A 81 -8.49 0.69 -28.88
N LEU A 82 -8.52 -0.61 -29.14
CA LEU A 82 -8.96 -1.61 -28.15
C LEU A 82 -8.01 -1.68 -26.95
N SER A 83 -6.71 -1.57 -27.22
CA SER A 83 -5.64 -1.54 -26.24
C SER A 83 -5.78 -0.34 -25.29
N ASP A 84 -6.06 0.86 -25.82
CA ASP A 84 -6.28 2.05 -25.01
C ASP A 84 -7.52 1.92 -24.12
N VAL A 85 -8.62 1.37 -24.67
CA VAL A 85 -9.84 1.09 -23.90
C VAL A 85 -9.58 0.02 -22.84
N ALA A 86 -8.84 -1.04 -23.17
CA ALA A 86 -8.45 -2.10 -22.25
C ALA A 86 -7.50 -1.61 -21.15
N TYR A 87 -6.61 -0.65 -21.45
CA TYR A 87 -5.71 0.00 -20.51
C TYR A 87 -6.48 0.75 -19.41
N LEU A 88 -7.56 1.44 -19.75
CA LEU A 88 -8.47 2.03 -18.75
C LEU A 88 -9.12 0.96 -17.85
N GLY A 89 -9.24 -0.28 -18.34
CA GLY A 89 -9.71 -1.45 -17.61
C GLY A 89 -8.65 -2.12 -16.72
N LEU A 90 -7.49 -1.49 -16.53
CA LEU A 90 -6.49 -1.93 -15.54
C LEU A 90 -6.67 -1.21 -14.19
N PHE A 91 -7.40 -0.10 -14.15
CA PHE A 91 -7.61 0.62 -12.89
C PHE A 91 -8.80 0.03 -12.12
N PRO A 92 -8.64 -0.26 -10.81
CA PRO A 92 -9.73 -0.79 -10.00
C PRO A 92 -10.79 0.25 -9.62
N TRP A 93 -10.61 1.50 -10.05
CA TRP A 93 -11.52 2.62 -9.87
C TRP A 93 -11.68 3.41 -11.17
N LYS A 94 -12.75 4.21 -11.25
CA LYS A 94 -13.14 4.92 -12.48
C LYS A 94 -12.68 6.39 -12.54
N TRP A 95 -12.26 6.95 -11.41
CA TRP A 95 -11.81 8.33 -11.32
C TRP A 95 -10.34 8.48 -11.72
N GLN A 96 -9.94 9.68 -12.12
CA GLN A 96 -8.58 10.00 -12.56
C GLN A 96 -8.13 11.29 -11.88
N VAL A 97 -6.82 11.54 -11.79
CA VAL A 97 -6.26 12.80 -11.29
C VAL A 97 -5.67 13.53 -12.49
N ARG A 98 -6.51 14.12 -13.32
CA ARG A 98 -6.08 14.85 -14.51
C ARG A 98 -6.84 16.16 -14.58
N ASN A 99 -6.24 17.18 -15.19
CA ASN A 99 -6.93 18.43 -15.45
C ASN A 99 -7.96 18.27 -16.60
N GLU A 100 -9.26 18.42 -16.31
CA GLU A 100 -10.34 18.34 -17.30
C GLU A 100 -10.51 19.61 -18.15
N THR A 101 -10.02 20.77 -17.72
CA THR A 101 -10.20 22.02 -18.50
C THR A 101 -9.27 22.11 -19.70
N ARG A 102 -8.33 21.17 -19.85
CA ARG A 102 -7.41 21.13 -20.98
C ARG A 102 -8.09 20.45 -22.18
N PRO A 103 -8.11 21.09 -23.37
CA PRO A 103 -8.63 20.44 -24.57
C PRO A 103 -7.81 19.20 -24.91
N THR A 104 -8.51 18.09 -25.17
CA THR A 104 -7.95 16.80 -25.60
C THR A 104 -7.08 16.88 -26.86
N ASN A 105 -7.27 17.94 -27.66
CA ASN A 105 -6.57 18.16 -28.93
C ASN A 105 -5.34 19.08 -28.82
N SER A 106 -4.94 19.48 -27.60
CA SER A 106 -3.75 20.33 -27.44
C SER A 106 -2.48 19.49 -27.64
N THR A 107 -1.80 19.70 -28.78
CA THR A 107 -0.51 19.09 -29.12
C THR A 107 0.67 19.65 -28.33
N THR A 108 0.44 20.68 -27.52
CA THR A 108 1.47 21.19 -26.61
C THR A 108 1.75 20.13 -25.55
N PRO A 109 3.03 19.75 -25.33
CA PRO A 109 3.39 18.80 -24.29
C PRO A 109 2.80 19.22 -22.95
N GLN A 110 2.37 18.24 -22.15
CA GLN A 110 1.83 18.46 -20.82
C GLN A 110 2.97 18.88 -19.87
N SER A 111 3.44 20.13 -20.00
CA SER A 111 4.62 20.67 -19.30
C SER A 111 4.52 20.71 -17.78
N ASP A 112 3.33 20.49 -17.22
CA ASP A 112 3.06 20.76 -15.81
C ASP A 112 2.93 19.49 -14.96
N CYS A 113 2.98 18.30 -15.55
CA CYS A 113 2.95 17.05 -14.79
C CYS A 113 4.34 16.64 -14.35
N ALA A 114 4.45 16.27 -13.07
CA ALA A 114 5.66 15.66 -12.57
C ALA A 114 5.89 14.30 -13.27
N SER A 115 7.14 13.96 -13.55
CA SER A 115 7.45 12.62 -14.04
C SER A 115 7.16 11.56 -12.96
N PRO A 116 6.85 10.31 -13.33
CA PRO A 116 6.72 9.20 -12.38
C PRO A 116 7.87 9.10 -11.36
N SER A 117 9.10 9.36 -11.83
CA SER A 117 10.30 9.38 -10.99
C SER A 117 10.32 10.54 -10.00
N ALA A 118 9.82 11.71 -10.36
CA ALA A 118 9.70 12.85 -9.46
C ALA A 118 8.64 12.60 -8.38
N GLU A 119 7.52 11.97 -8.74
CA GLU A 119 6.47 11.62 -7.78
C GLU A 119 6.95 10.59 -6.76
N LEU A 120 7.53 9.47 -7.21
CA LEU A 120 8.12 8.45 -6.33
C LEU A 120 9.30 9.00 -5.54
N GLY A 121 10.11 9.86 -6.16
CA GLY A 121 11.19 10.60 -5.51
C GLY A 121 10.67 11.47 -4.37
N SER A 122 9.53 12.13 -4.54
CA SER A 122 8.93 12.93 -3.46
C SER A 122 8.57 12.08 -2.23
N PHE A 123 8.09 10.85 -2.43
CA PHE A 123 7.81 9.93 -1.33
C PHE A 123 9.09 9.48 -0.61
N ALA A 124 10.17 9.25 -1.36
CA ALA A 124 11.47 8.92 -0.78
C ALA A 124 12.01 10.09 0.06
N VAL A 125 11.95 11.31 -0.48
CA VAL A 125 12.37 12.53 0.22
C VAL A 125 11.58 12.76 1.51
N ILE A 126 10.25 12.63 1.48
CA ILE A 126 9.41 12.74 2.69
C ILE A 126 9.85 11.71 3.74
N ASN A 127 10.07 10.46 3.34
CA ASN A 127 10.50 9.41 4.26
C ASN A 127 11.88 9.69 4.87
N VAL A 128 12.82 10.26 4.10
CA VAL A 128 14.12 10.70 4.63
C VAL A 128 13.95 11.84 5.63
N ILE A 129 13.13 12.86 5.31
CA ILE A 129 12.83 13.97 6.23
C ILE A 129 12.23 13.44 7.53
N VAL A 130 11.18 12.60 7.42
CA VAL A 130 10.50 12.00 8.59
C VAL A 130 11.47 11.15 9.41
N LEU A 131 12.37 10.38 8.77
CA LEU A 131 13.41 9.63 9.46
C LEU A 131 14.35 10.55 10.26
N LEU A 132 14.91 11.58 9.62
CA LEU A 132 15.82 12.52 10.29
C LEU A 132 15.11 13.26 11.44
N VAL A 133 13.89 13.72 11.20
CA VAL A 133 13.05 14.37 12.21
C VAL A 133 12.73 13.41 13.35
N SER A 134 12.47 12.13 13.06
CA SER A 134 12.18 11.14 14.10
C SER A 134 13.37 10.90 15.04
N ILE A 135 14.60 10.85 14.52
CA ILE A 135 15.81 10.70 15.34
C ILE A 135 15.93 11.87 16.34
N LEU A 136 15.56 13.08 15.92
CA LEU A 136 15.64 14.29 16.76
C LEU A 136 14.46 14.40 17.73
N LEU A 137 13.22 14.28 17.22
CA LEU A 137 11.99 14.52 17.97
C LEU A 137 11.57 13.35 18.85
N SER A 138 11.97 12.11 18.51
CA SER A 138 11.64 10.94 19.34
C SER A 138 12.48 10.86 20.61
N ARG A 139 13.51 11.70 20.77
CA ARG A 139 14.26 11.85 22.02
C ARG A 139 13.39 12.49 23.08
N ARG A 140 13.09 11.70 24.10
CA ARG A 140 12.28 12.13 25.23
C ARG A 140 12.84 13.35 25.96
N THR A 141 14.16 13.46 26.13
CA THR A 141 14.80 14.63 26.77
C THR A 141 14.53 15.92 26.00
N PHE A 142 14.46 15.85 24.67
CA PHE A 142 14.11 16.98 23.83
C PHE A 142 12.64 17.36 24.01
N VAL A 143 11.74 16.38 24.06
CA VAL A 143 10.30 16.61 24.27
C VAL A 143 10.00 17.14 25.67
N GLU A 144 10.67 16.63 26.69
CA GLU A 144 10.54 17.11 28.06
C GLU A 144 10.93 18.58 28.17
N ARG A 145 12.02 18.98 27.47
CA ARG A 145 12.47 20.37 27.39
C ARG A 145 11.46 21.26 26.65
N ILE A 146 10.89 20.80 25.54
CA ILE A 146 9.87 21.56 24.78
C ILE A 146 8.56 21.68 25.54
N THR A 147 8.17 20.65 26.28
CA THR A 147 6.89 20.59 27.01
C THR A 147 7.00 21.08 28.45
N PHE A 148 8.12 21.69 28.83
CA PHE A 148 8.40 22.20 30.18
C PHE A 148 8.13 21.15 31.27
N GLY A 149 8.51 19.90 31.04
CA GLY A 149 8.35 18.79 31.98
C GLY A 149 6.93 18.24 32.14
N ARG A 150 5.95 18.71 31.34
CA ARG A 150 4.56 18.23 31.44
C ARG A 150 4.33 16.88 30.77
N CYS A 151 4.99 16.61 29.65
CA CYS A 151 4.81 15.39 28.85
C CYS A 151 6.05 14.49 28.87
N GLY A 152 5.91 13.26 28.37
CA GLY A 152 7.03 12.31 28.25
C GLY A 152 7.53 11.83 29.60
N LYS A 153 6.64 11.39 30.51
CA LYS A 153 6.99 10.77 31.81
C LYS A 153 7.13 9.24 31.71
N VAL A 154 8.03 8.62 32.49
CA VAL A 154 8.30 7.17 32.41
C VAL A 154 7.06 6.43 32.88
N GLY A 155 6.60 5.45 32.09
CA GLY A 155 5.41 4.67 32.41
C GLY A 155 4.08 5.40 32.17
N SER A 156 4.10 6.56 31.52
CA SER A 156 2.88 7.24 31.06
C SER A 156 2.11 6.37 30.06
N SER A 157 0.80 6.26 30.22
CA SER A 157 -0.09 5.60 29.24
C SER A 157 -0.50 6.52 28.08
N MET A 158 0.04 7.75 28.02
CA MET A 158 -0.31 8.72 26.98
C MET A 158 0.16 8.30 25.57
N TRP A 159 0.99 7.27 25.44
CA TRP A 159 1.38 6.69 24.15
C TRP A 159 0.15 6.24 23.31
N ILE A 160 -0.95 5.82 23.95
CA ILE A 160 -2.19 5.45 23.22
C ILE A 160 -2.82 6.69 22.59
N LEU A 161 -3.03 7.73 23.40
CA LEU A 161 -3.64 8.98 22.94
C LEU A 161 -2.80 9.63 21.83
N THR A 162 -1.48 9.66 22.02
CA THR A 162 -0.56 10.28 21.07
C THR A 162 -0.40 9.46 19.80
N GLY A 163 -0.45 8.12 19.87
CA GLY A 163 -0.54 7.26 18.68
C GLY A 163 -1.82 7.49 17.86
N VAL A 164 -2.97 7.60 18.53
CA VAL A 164 -4.25 7.95 17.87
C VAL A 164 -4.19 9.36 17.26
N LEU A 165 -3.65 10.34 17.99
CA LEU A 165 -3.49 11.70 17.48
C LEU A 165 -2.57 11.75 16.25
N SER A 166 -1.45 11.02 16.28
CA SER A 166 -0.55 10.87 15.13
C SER A 166 -1.27 10.26 13.91
N PHE A 167 -2.11 9.25 14.13
CA PHE A 167 -2.95 8.69 13.06
C PHE A 167 -3.93 9.72 12.49
N ILE A 168 -4.65 10.46 13.35
CA ILE A 168 -5.58 11.52 12.93
C ILE A 168 -4.85 12.58 12.12
N LEU A 169 -3.67 13.02 12.55
CA LEU A 169 -2.86 13.99 11.82
C LEU A 169 -2.43 13.47 10.44
N SER A 170 -2.05 12.19 10.34
CA SER A 170 -1.70 11.62 9.04
C SER A 170 -2.89 11.54 8.09
N VAL A 171 -4.08 11.19 8.58
CA VAL A 171 -5.31 11.19 7.78
C VAL A 171 -5.71 12.63 7.40
N ALA A 172 -5.59 13.57 8.33
CA ALA A 172 -5.84 14.99 8.08
C ALA A 172 -4.90 15.55 7.00
N ALA A 173 -3.63 15.15 6.97
CA ALA A 173 -2.69 15.54 5.92
C ALA A 173 -3.15 15.07 4.53
N ASN A 174 -3.62 13.83 4.44
CA ASN A 174 -4.20 13.30 3.19
C ASN A 174 -5.48 14.06 2.81
N PHE A 175 -6.33 14.39 3.77
CA PHE A 175 -7.55 15.16 3.55
C PHE A 175 -7.29 16.58 3.07
N VAL A 176 -6.39 17.31 3.72
CA VAL A 176 -5.97 18.67 3.32
C VAL A 176 -5.41 18.66 1.90
N ASN A 177 -4.52 17.72 1.57
CA ASN A 177 -3.99 17.61 0.20
C ASN A 177 -5.09 17.28 -0.81
N ALA A 178 -6.11 16.52 -0.44
CA ALA A 178 -7.16 16.12 -1.35
C ALA A 178 -8.12 17.29 -1.61
N LEU A 179 -8.36 18.11 -0.59
CA LEU A 179 -9.08 19.39 -0.74
C LEU A 179 -8.28 20.39 -1.58
N LEU A 180 -6.97 20.52 -1.36
CA LEU A 180 -6.11 21.40 -2.17
C LEU A 180 -6.16 20.99 -3.65
N LEU A 181 -6.09 19.69 -3.94
CA LEU A 181 -6.26 19.17 -5.29
C LEU A 181 -7.65 19.53 -5.84
N HIS A 182 -8.72 19.16 -5.12
CA HIS A 182 -10.10 19.33 -5.58
C HIS A 182 -10.46 20.80 -5.85
N HIS A 183 -9.91 21.73 -5.08
CA HIS A 183 -10.08 23.17 -5.29
C HIS A 183 -9.17 23.78 -6.36
N THR A 184 -8.23 23.01 -6.92
CA THR A 184 -7.43 23.47 -8.05
C THR A 184 -8.29 23.47 -9.34
N PRO A 185 -8.31 24.55 -10.13
CA PRO A 185 -9.11 24.62 -11.35
C PRO A 185 -8.88 23.41 -12.28
N GLY A 186 -9.96 22.73 -12.65
CA GLY A 186 -9.93 21.54 -13.51
C GLY A 186 -9.80 20.18 -12.80
N TYR A 187 -9.71 20.15 -11.46
CA TYR A 187 -9.67 18.92 -10.65
C TYR A 187 -10.93 18.73 -9.77
N GLY A 188 -11.99 19.51 -10.00
CA GLY A 188 -13.23 19.44 -9.20
C GLY A 188 -13.98 18.10 -9.32
N HIS A 189 -13.71 17.28 -10.34
CA HIS A 189 -14.30 15.95 -10.47
C HIS A 189 -13.62 14.88 -9.59
N VAL A 190 -12.43 15.16 -9.05
CA VAL A 190 -11.65 14.17 -8.31
C VAL A 190 -12.31 13.89 -6.95
N PRO A 191 -12.69 12.63 -6.64
CA PRO A 191 -13.38 12.31 -5.40
C PRO A 191 -12.42 12.36 -4.20
N VAL A 192 -12.61 13.37 -3.34
CA VAL A 192 -11.77 13.63 -2.15
C VAL A 192 -11.61 12.39 -1.27
N GLY A 193 -12.72 11.73 -0.90
CA GLY A 193 -12.67 10.57 0.00
C GLY A 193 -11.88 9.39 -0.58
N SER A 194 -11.99 9.16 -1.89
CA SER A 194 -11.23 8.12 -2.59
C SER A 194 -9.73 8.41 -2.58
N LEU A 195 -9.37 9.67 -2.76
CA LEU A 195 -7.97 10.09 -2.76
C LEU A 195 -7.34 10.03 -1.36
N VAL A 196 -8.10 10.36 -0.31
CA VAL A 196 -7.67 10.21 1.09
C VAL A 196 -7.35 8.75 1.41
N LEU A 197 -8.21 7.83 0.99
CA LEU A 197 -8.01 6.40 1.18
C LEU A 197 -6.84 5.88 0.33
N LEU A 198 -6.72 6.30 -0.93
CA LEU A 198 -5.58 5.94 -1.78
C LEU A 198 -4.27 6.40 -1.14
N TRP A 199 -4.15 7.67 -0.74
CA TRP A 199 -2.93 8.19 -0.11
C TRP A 199 -2.63 7.63 1.27
N SER A 200 -3.60 6.96 1.89
CA SER A 200 -3.37 6.19 3.12
C SER A 200 -2.60 4.90 2.88
N THR A 201 -2.43 4.47 1.63
CA THR A 201 -1.62 3.30 1.23
C THR A 201 -0.14 3.63 0.98
N ARG A 202 0.26 4.92 1.05
CA ARG A 202 1.62 5.35 0.73
C ARG A 202 2.66 4.70 1.65
N PRO A 203 3.85 4.37 1.13
CA PRO A 203 4.93 3.83 1.93
C PRO A 203 5.42 4.88 2.94
N ARG A 204 5.38 4.53 4.24
CA ARG A 204 5.86 5.39 5.32
C ARG A 204 6.92 4.69 6.16
N MET A 205 7.94 5.44 6.56
CA MET A 205 9.08 4.96 7.36
C MET A 205 8.96 5.29 8.86
N ALA A 206 7.79 5.72 9.33
CA ALA A 206 7.57 6.06 10.74
C ALA A 206 7.88 4.89 11.69
N TRP A 207 7.73 3.64 11.21
CA TRP A 207 8.05 2.43 11.96
C TRP A 207 9.55 2.27 12.28
N ILE A 208 10.47 3.04 11.67
CA ILE A 208 11.91 2.96 12.01
C ILE A 208 12.17 3.36 13.47
N VAL A 209 11.33 4.21 14.07
CA VAL A 209 11.44 4.57 15.50
C VAL A 209 11.40 3.33 16.40
N ILE A 210 10.75 2.26 15.96
CA ILE A 210 10.70 0.96 16.65
C ILE A 210 12.10 0.34 16.74
N LEU A 211 12.95 0.51 15.74
CA LEU A 211 14.33 0.02 15.74
C LEU A 211 15.25 0.83 16.66
N LEU A 212 14.93 2.11 16.89
CA LEU A 212 15.71 2.99 17.77
C LEU A 212 15.63 2.58 19.24
N VAL A 213 14.62 1.78 19.64
CA VAL A 213 14.48 1.23 20.99
C VAL A 213 15.74 0.46 21.43
N ASN A 214 16.44 -0.18 20.49
CA ASN A 214 17.66 -0.96 20.80
C ASN A 214 18.89 -0.10 21.08
N PHE A 215 18.95 1.13 20.56
CA PHE A 215 20.15 1.97 20.68
C PHE A 215 20.28 2.67 22.03
N GLN A 216 19.23 2.69 22.86
CA GLN A 216 19.22 3.43 24.12
C GLN A 216 18.38 2.73 25.20
N SER A 217 18.59 1.42 25.35
CA SER A 217 17.81 0.55 26.23
C SER A 217 17.88 0.96 27.71
N GLU A 218 18.97 1.59 28.16
CA GLU A 218 19.18 1.92 29.58
C GLU A 218 18.16 2.93 30.15
N GLY A 219 17.49 3.72 29.30
CA GLY A 219 16.59 4.79 29.74
C GLY A 219 15.12 4.62 29.35
N SER A 220 14.73 3.56 28.62
CA SER A 220 13.39 3.42 28.01
C SER A 220 12.95 4.65 27.19
N GLU A 221 13.89 5.45 26.68
CA GLU A 221 13.63 6.79 26.16
C GLU A 221 12.74 6.79 24.91
N TYR A 222 12.82 5.75 24.09
CA TYR A 222 12.04 5.65 22.84
C TYR A 222 10.82 4.73 22.96
N LEU A 223 10.59 4.09 24.11
CA LEU A 223 9.56 3.05 24.20
C LEU A 223 8.15 3.62 23.97
N GLY A 224 7.84 4.76 24.57
CA GLY A 224 6.56 5.47 24.35
C GLY A 224 6.38 5.89 22.89
N SER A 225 7.38 6.58 22.33
CA SER A 225 7.42 6.99 20.92
C SER A 225 7.23 5.81 19.95
N ALA A 226 7.92 4.70 20.20
CA ALA A 226 7.83 3.49 19.38
C ALA A 226 6.44 2.83 19.47
N ALA A 227 5.85 2.77 20.67
CA ALA A 227 4.50 2.24 20.85
C ALA A 227 3.45 3.13 20.16
N SER A 228 3.55 4.45 20.31
CA SER A 228 2.71 5.44 19.62
C SER A 228 2.82 5.31 18.10
N ALA A 229 4.04 5.22 17.58
CA ALA A 229 4.31 5.06 16.14
C ALA A 229 3.76 3.72 15.61
N ALA A 230 3.96 2.62 16.34
CA ALA A 230 3.42 1.31 15.97
C ALA A 230 1.88 1.31 15.93
N LEU A 231 1.24 1.93 16.92
CA LEU A 231 -0.22 2.09 16.94
C LEU A 231 -0.72 2.94 15.77
N SER A 232 -0.09 4.10 15.55
CA SER A 232 -0.43 5.02 14.46
C SER A 232 -0.29 4.35 13.09
N GLU A 233 0.79 3.60 12.89
CA GLU A 233 1.03 2.84 11.66
C GLU A 233 -0.03 1.75 11.48
N THR A 234 -0.32 0.98 12.53
CA THR A 234 -1.36 -0.07 12.48
C THR A 234 -2.71 0.51 12.06
N LEU A 235 -3.13 1.61 12.66
CA LEU A 235 -4.41 2.26 12.32
C LEU A 235 -4.43 2.76 10.88
N GLN A 236 -3.35 3.34 10.37
CA GLN A 236 -3.31 3.75 8.98
C GLN A 236 -3.35 2.56 8.03
N GLN A 237 -2.63 1.48 8.33
CA GLN A 237 -2.64 0.27 7.51
C GLN A 237 -4.06 -0.26 7.38
N LEU A 238 -4.84 -0.27 8.48
CA LEU A 238 -6.26 -0.64 8.43
C LEU A 238 -7.08 0.24 7.47
N VAL A 239 -6.84 1.55 7.45
CA VAL A 239 -7.50 2.46 6.49
C VAL A 239 -7.07 2.17 5.05
N GLY A 240 -5.76 2.02 4.81
CA GLY A 240 -5.18 1.75 3.49
C GLY A 240 -5.56 0.38 2.91
N LEU A 241 -5.84 -0.61 3.77
CA LEU A 241 -6.27 -1.95 3.35
C LEU A 241 -7.53 -1.95 2.48
N THR A 242 -8.38 -0.93 2.59
CA THR A 242 -9.56 -0.78 1.73
C THR A 242 -9.17 -0.73 0.24
N TYR A 243 -8.25 0.15 -0.13
CA TYR A 243 -7.80 0.35 -1.51
C TYR A 243 -6.87 -0.77 -2.00
N VAL A 244 -5.97 -1.24 -1.13
CA VAL A 244 -5.10 -2.38 -1.42
C VAL A 244 -5.93 -3.64 -1.66
N GLY A 245 -6.91 -3.90 -0.79
CA GLY A 245 -7.85 -5.01 -0.89
C GLY A 245 -8.72 -4.94 -2.14
N GLN A 246 -9.29 -3.77 -2.43
CA GLN A 246 -10.03 -3.53 -3.68
C GLN A 246 -9.17 -3.83 -4.91
N THR A 247 -7.92 -3.38 -4.92
CA THR A 247 -6.99 -3.60 -6.05
C THR A 247 -6.65 -5.08 -6.23
N ALA A 248 -6.33 -5.79 -5.14
CA ALA A 248 -6.06 -7.23 -5.20
C ALA A 248 -7.30 -8.04 -5.62
N ASN A 249 -8.48 -7.70 -5.09
CA ASN A 249 -9.74 -8.37 -5.46
C ASN A 249 -10.11 -8.10 -6.92
N TYR A 250 -9.91 -6.87 -7.40
CA TYR A 250 -10.12 -6.51 -8.80
C TYR A 250 -9.23 -7.35 -9.72
N ALA A 251 -7.94 -7.45 -9.42
CA ALA A 251 -7.01 -8.29 -10.17
C ALA A 251 -7.40 -9.77 -10.15
N ARG A 252 -7.86 -10.29 -9.00
CA ARG A 252 -8.32 -11.67 -8.84
C ARG A 252 -9.53 -11.97 -9.72
N VAL A 253 -10.57 -11.14 -9.62
CA VAL A 253 -11.83 -11.33 -10.37
C VAL A 253 -11.61 -11.24 -11.88
N ASN A 254 -10.69 -10.36 -12.32
CA ASN A 254 -10.39 -10.16 -13.74
C ASN A 254 -9.24 -11.05 -14.27
N GLY A 255 -8.63 -11.89 -13.42
CA GLY A 255 -7.50 -12.75 -13.81
C GLY A 255 -6.22 -12.00 -14.19
N LEU A 256 -6.02 -10.78 -13.68
CA LEU A 256 -4.93 -9.87 -14.09
C LEU A 256 -3.58 -10.17 -13.41
N PHE A 257 -3.50 -11.20 -12.58
CA PHE A 257 -2.22 -11.69 -12.05
C PHE A 257 -1.39 -12.45 -13.11
N SER A 258 -2.02 -12.94 -14.18
CA SER A 258 -1.33 -13.66 -15.24
C SER A 258 -0.76 -12.68 -16.27
N THR A 259 0.57 -12.67 -16.42
CA THR A 259 1.27 -11.85 -17.42
C THR A 259 0.79 -12.13 -18.84
N SER A 260 0.38 -13.37 -19.12
CA SER A 260 -0.15 -13.77 -20.44
C SER A 260 -1.41 -13.01 -20.86
N ARG A 261 -2.25 -12.60 -19.90
CA ARG A 261 -3.50 -11.85 -20.17
C ARG A 261 -3.25 -10.37 -20.42
N LEU A 262 -2.10 -9.86 -20.01
CA LEU A 262 -1.75 -8.45 -20.12
C LEU A 262 -0.74 -8.19 -21.25
N ALA A 263 -0.18 -9.21 -21.91
CA ALA A 263 0.96 -9.08 -22.82
C ALA A 263 0.84 -8.04 -23.95
N HIS A 264 -0.39 -7.66 -24.32
CA HIS A 264 -0.69 -6.70 -25.40
C HIS A 264 -1.31 -5.39 -24.93
N ILE A 265 -1.44 -5.20 -23.62
CA ILE A 265 -1.98 -3.97 -23.04
C ILE A 265 -0.80 -3.07 -22.64
N PRO A 266 -0.82 -1.78 -23.01
CA PRO A 266 0.18 -0.81 -22.61
C PRO A 266 0.35 -0.85 -21.09
N ARG A 267 1.62 -0.81 -20.65
CA ARG A 267 1.97 -0.75 -19.22
C ARG A 267 1.45 -1.94 -18.39
N ALA A 268 1.24 -3.08 -19.04
CA ALA A 268 0.94 -4.35 -18.40
C ALA A 268 1.87 -4.73 -17.24
N TYR A 269 3.16 -4.44 -17.39
CA TYR A 269 4.16 -4.68 -16.36
C TYR A 269 3.87 -3.86 -15.10
N ASP A 270 3.56 -2.58 -15.25
CA ASP A 270 3.27 -1.67 -14.15
C ASP A 270 1.97 -2.03 -13.43
N ALA A 271 0.93 -2.44 -14.17
CA ALA A 271 -0.28 -3.01 -13.58
C ALA A 271 0.01 -4.28 -12.78
N THR A 272 0.81 -5.19 -13.34
CA THR A 272 1.22 -6.41 -12.64
C THR A 272 1.99 -6.09 -11.37
N LEU A 273 2.87 -5.09 -11.41
CA LEU A 273 3.63 -4.61 -10.25
C LEU A 273 2.70 -4.07 -9.16
N MET A 274 1.71 -3.26 -9.55
CA MET A 274 0.68 -2.72 -8.64
C MET A 274 -0.10 -3.85 -7.95
N TYR A 275 -0.57 -4.84 -8.72
CA TYR A 275 -1.34 -5.97 -8.16
C TYR A 275 -0.51 -6.91 -7.30
N ARG A 276 0.76 -7.16 -7.66
CA ARG A 276 1.66 -7.97 -6.81
C ARG A 276 2.00 -7.24 -5.52
N GLY A 277 2.24 -5.93 -5.59
CA GLY A 277 2.42 -5.08 -4.42
C GLY A 277 1.22 -5.16 -3.48
N SER A 278 -0.02 -5.08 -4.01
CA SER A 278 -1.22 -5.16 -3.17
C SER A 278 -1.38 -6.52 -2.47
N VAL A 279 -1.10 -7.63 -3.15
CA VAL A 279 -1.11 -8.96 -2.53
C VAL A 279 -0.03 -9.07 -1.46
N LEU A 280 1.18 -8.57 -1.71
CA LEU A 280 2.27 -8.59 -0.73
C LEU A 280 1.89 -7.82 0.55
N VAL A 281 1.24 -6.66 0.42
CA VAL A 281 0.71 -5.90 1.56
C VAL A 281 -0.33 -6.73 2.33
N LEU A 282 -1.31 -7.33 1.66
CA LEU A 282 -2.35 -8.14 2.32
C LEU A 282 -1.78 -9.33 3.08
N VAL A 283 -0.85 -10.05 2.45
CA VAL A 283 -0.15 -11.18 3.08
C VAL A 283 0.65 -10.73 4.29
N SER A 284 1.39 -9.61 4.16
CA SER A 284 2.19 -9.04 5.26
C SER A 284 1.32 -8.64 6.46
N VAL A 285 0.19 -7.98 6.21
CA VAL A 285 -0.78 -7.65 7.27
C VAL A 285 -1.35 -8.91 7.91
N GLY A 286 -1.70 -9.93 7.12
CA GLY A 286 -2.17 -11.21 7.64
C GLY A 286 -1.16 -11.86 8.60
N PHE A 287 0.11 -11.92 8.20
CA PHE A 287 1.20 -12.42 9.07
C PHE A 287 1.39 -11.57 10.33
N ALA A 288 1.32 -10.25 10.23
CA ALA A 288 1.42 -9.35 11.37
C ALA A 288 0.28 -9.60 12.38
N VAL A 289 -0.97 -9.72 11.90
CA VAL A 289 -2.15 -10.00 12.73
C VAL A 289 -2.03 -11.37 13.41
N ILE A 290 -1.68 -12.42 12.66
CA ILE A 290 -1.47 -13.77 13.23
C ILE A 290 -0.39 -13.74 14.32
N SER A 291 0.72 -13.05 14.05
CA SER A 291 1.80 -12.91 15.02
C SER A 291 1.34 -12.19 16.28
N MET A 292 0.63 -11.06 16.14
CA MET A 292 0.05 -10.34 17.28
C MET A 292 -0.88 -11.24 18.10
N LEU A 293 -1.74 -12.04 17.45
CA LEU A 293 -2.63 -12.98 18.13
C LEU A 293 -1.86 -14.07 18.90
N VAL A 294 -0.80 -14.62 18.33
CA VAL A 294 0.06 -15.62 18.98
C VAL A 294 0.74 -15.02 20.21
N ILE A 295 1.27 -13.80 20.09
CA ILE A 295 1.92 -13.08 21.18
C ILE A 295 0.92 -12.78 22.30
N MET A 296 -0.27 -12.28 21.97
CA MET A 296 -1.33 -12.02 22.95
C MET A 296 -1.75 -13.30 23.68
N ARG A 297 -1.85 -14.43 22.98
CA ARG A 297 -2.13 -15.74 23.61
C ARG A 297 -1.02 -16.16 24.58
N LYS A 298 0.26 -15.99 24.21
CA LYS A 298 1.40 -16.32 25.10
C LYS A 298 1.39 -15.45 26.35
N MET A 299 1.20 -14.14 26.20
CA MET A 299 1.11 -13.21 27.34
C MET A 299 -0.07 -13.56 28.25
N ARG A 300 -1.25 -13.82 27.69
CA ARG A 300 -2.42 -14.24 28.47
C ARG A 300 -2.15 -15.52 29.27
N ASN A 301 -1.49 -16.51 28.66
CA ASN A 301 -1.17 -17.77 29.33
C ASN A 301 -0.15 -17.56 30.48
N GLN A 302 0.85 -16.70 30.29
CA GLN A 302 1.82 -16.35 31.34
C GLN A 302 1.18 -15.58 32.51
N ILE A 303 0.25 -14.66 32.22
CA ILE A 303 -0.51 -13.94 33.26
C ILE A 303 -1.38 -14.93 34.04
N PHE A 304 -2.09 -15.81 33.33
CA PHE A 304 -2.98 -16.78 33.95
C PHE A 304 -2.22 -17.82 34.79
N SER A 305 -1.04 -18.27 34.35
CA SER A 305 -0.21 -19.18 35.15
C SER A 305 0.26 -18.51 36.45
N LYS A 306 0.70 -17.24 36.40
CA LYS A 306 1.11 -16.50 37.60
C LYS A 306 -0.05 -16.30 38.59
N LEU A 307 -1.23 -15.97 38.10
CA LEU A 307 -2.44 -15.84 38.94
C LEU A 307 -2.87 -17.17 39.57
N ARG A 308 -2.66 -18.30 38.90
CA ARG A 308 -2.99 -19.64 39.42
C ARG A 308 -2.05 -20.08 40.55
N PHE A 309 -0.75 -19.80 40.46
CA PHE A 309 0.22 -20.17 41.50
C PHE A 309 0.16 -19.26 42.72
N GLY A 310 -0.10 -17.96 42.56
CA GLY A 310 -0.24 -17.03 43.68
C GLY A 310 -1.41 -17.34 44.64
N LYS A 311 -2.35 -18.21 44.24
CA LYS A 311 -3.47 -18.64 45.10
C LYS A 311 -3.16 -19.87 45.96
N LYS A 312 -2.08 -20.62 45.68
CA LYS A 312 -1.77 -21.87 46.38
C LYS A 312 -0.85 -21.68 47.58
N ASP A 313 0.07 -20.72 47.51
CA ASP A 313 1.10 -20.56 48.55
C ASP A 313 0.66 -19.70 49.75
N VAL A 314 -0.41 -18.91 49.60
CA VAL A 314 -0.96 -18.07 50.71
C VAL A 314 -1.59 -18.93 51.83
N SER A 315 -1.93 -20.19 51.57
CA SER A 315 -2.48 -21.08 52.61
C SER A 315 -1.39 -21.74 53.48
N ASP A 316 -0.16 -21.86 52.99
CA ASP A 316 0.94 -22.55 53.71
C ASP A 316 2.01 -21.58 54.24
N GLN A 317 2.08 -20.35 53.69
CA GLN A 317 3.12 -19.37 54.05
C GLN A 317 2.77 -18.48 55.25
N GLN A 318 1.52 -18.48 55.75
CA GLN A 318 1.15 -17.79 56.99
C GLN A 318 1.87 -18.40 58.22
N THR A 319 2.41 -19.62 58.11
CA THR A 319 3.11 -20.32 59.20
C THR A 319 4.61 -20.01 59.26
N GLU A 320 5.21 -19.43 58.21
CA GLU A 320 6.66 -19.09 58.17
C GLU A 320 6.97 -17.61 58.51
N ILE A 321 5.94 -16.76 58.62
CA ILE A 321 6.05 -15.32 58.92
C ILE A 321 6.62 -15.04 60.34
N LEU A 322 6.70 -16.05 61.21
CA LEU A 322 7.33 -15.90 62.53
C LEU A 322 8.86 -16.14 62.55
N LEU A 323 9.52 -16.52 61.45
CA LEU A 323 10.94 -16.92 61.49
C LEU A 323 11.93 -16.12 60.62
N SER A 324 11.50 -15.12 59.83
CA SER A 324 12.39 -14.47 58.85
C SER A 324 12.42 -12.93 58.91
N ASP A 325 12.48 -12.37 60.11
CA ASP A 325 12.75 -10.94 60.34
C ASP A 325 14.24 -10.55 60.10
N TYR A 326 15.05 -11.42 59.46
CA TYR A 326 16.52 -11.28 59.42
C TYR A 326 17.15 -10.93 58.06
N SER A 327 16.43 -10.85 56.94
CA SER A 327 17.07 -10.56 55.63
C SER A 327 16.76 -9.17 55.08
N SER A 328 17.09 -8.15 55.88
CA SER A 328 17.21 -6.77 55.41
C SER A 328 18.41 -6.64 54.46
N ARG A 329 18.16 -6.74 53.13
CA ARG A 329 18.96 -6.21 51.99
C ARG A 329 18.75 -7.09 50.75
N GLN A 330 17.72 -6.82 49.93
CA GLN A 330 17.79 -7.14 48.50
C GLN A 330 17.06 -6.10 47.64
N PRO A 331 17.72 -4.98 47.30
CA PRO A 331 17.33 -4.18 46.14
C PRO A 331 17.61 -4.90 44.80
N VAL A 332 18.44 -5.97 44.79
CA VAL A 332 18.89 -6.66 43.57
C VAL A 332 17.79 -7.49 42.90
N ALA A 333 16.88 -8.11 43.67
CA ALA A 333 15.81 -8.93 43.11
C ALA A 333 14.78 -8.12 42.29
N LYS A 334 14.46 -6.89 42.72
CA LYS A 334 13.59 -5.98 41.94
C LYS A 334 14.25 -5.54 40.63
N THR A 335 15.56 -5.33 40.63
CA THR A 335 16.31 -4.95 39.42
C THR A 335 16.42 -6.11 38.43
N LEU A 336 16.67 -7.33 38.90
CA LEU A 336 16.75 -8.52 38.04
C LEU A 336 15.40 -8.88 37.40
N GLN A 337 14.31 -8.75 38.17
CA GLN A 337 12.96 -9.00 37.67
C GLN A 337 12.49 -7.94 36.66
N LYS A 338 12.93 -6.68 36.84
CA LYS A 338 12.70 -5.60 35.88
C LYS A 338 13.46 -5.84 34.56
N MET A 339 14.70 -6.36 34.63
CA MET A 339 15.49 -6.70 33.44
C MET A 339 14.90 -7.87 32.63
N HIS A 340 14.30 -8.87 33.29
CA HIS A 340 13.73 -10.02 32.55
C HIS A 340 12.43 -9.68 31.81
N LEU A 341 11.62 -8.74 32.36
CA LEU A 341 10.41 -8.27 31.67
C LEU A 341 10.76 -7.42 30.45
N GLU A 342 11.84 -6.64 30.50
CA GLU A 342 12.29 -5.80 29.39
C GLU A 342 12.77 -6.62 28.19
N GLN A 343 13.52 -7.70 28.42
CA GLN A 343 14.12 -8.47 27.33
C GLN A 343 13.08 -9.20 26.45
N ASP A 344 11.97 -9.68 27.05
CA ASP A 344 10.85 -10.26 26.31
C ASP A 344 10.10 -9.21 25.45
N HIS A 345 10.07 -7.94 25.90
CA HIS A 345 9.38 -6.86 25.19
C HIS A 345 10.19 -6.36 24.00
N VAL A 346 11.51 -6.26 24.14
CA VAL A 346 12.41 -5.89 23.03
C VAL A 346 12.32 -6.91 21.89
N GLY A 347 12.29 -8.21 22.21
CA GLY A 347 12.14 -9.27 21.21
C GLY A 347 10.82 -9.21 20.45
N LEU A 348 9.73 -8.76 21.10
CA LEU A 348 8.44 -8.54 20.46
C LEU A 348 8.47 -7.36 19.49
N VAL A 349 9.00 -6.22 19.95
CA VAL A 349 9.16 -4.99 19.17
C VAL A 349 9.98 -5.25 17.90
N TYR A 350 11.05 -6.02 18.00
CA TYR A 350 11.87 -6.40 16.86
C TYR A 350 11.13 -7.28 15.83
N ARG A 351 10.34 -8.26 16.29
CA ARG A 351 9.51 -9.07 15.39
C ARG A 351 8.50 -8.22 14.64
N MET A 352 7.89 -7.22 15.31
CA MET A 352 6.98 -6.27 14.64
C MET A 352 7.71 -5.50 13.53
N ALA A 353 8.91 -4.98 13.79
CA ALA A 353 9.70 -4.27 12.79
C ALA A 353 10.04 -5.16 11.57
N ILE A 354 10.37 -6.43 11.78
CA ILE A 354 10.61 -7.39 10.68
C ILE A 354 9.38 -7.51 9.77
N TYR A 355 8.16 -7.56 10.34
CA TYR A 355 6.94 -7.65 9.53
C TYR A 355 6.60 -6.36 8.78
N MET A 356 7.11 -5.22 9.22
CA MET A 356 6.93 -3.94 8.52
C MET A 356 7.77 -3.85 7.23
N VAL A 357 8.86 -4.62 7.12
CA VAL A 357 9.71 -4.61 5.91
C VAL A 357 8.97 -5.09 4.65
N PRO A 358 8.37 -6.31 4.60
CA PRO A 358 7.66 -6.76 3.41
C PRO A 358 6.40 -5.93 3.13
N LEU A 359 5.77 -5.40 4.18
CA LEU A 359 4.66 -4.44 4.06
C LEU A 359 5.12 -3.17 3.32
N PHE A 360 6.24 -2.58 3.76
CA PHE A 360 6.82 -1.38 3.16
C PHE A 360 7.24 -1.62 1.70
N ILE A 361 7.88 -2.75 1.41
CA ILE A 361 8.21 -3.14 0.03
C ILE A 361 6.93 -3.28 -0.81
N GLY A 362 5.91 -3.95 -0.29
CA GLY A 362 4.62 -4.10 -0.97
C GLY A 362 3.95 -2.77 -1.30
N GLN A 363 4.00 -1.81 -0.38
CA GLN A 363 3.49 -0.45 -0.60
C GLN A 363 4.28 0.29 -1.70
N TRP A 364 5.61 0.15 -1.73
CA TRP A 364 6.42 0.70 -2.82
C TRP A 364 6.12 0.08 -4.16
N LEU A 365 5.99 -1.25 -4.24
CA LEU A 365 5.61 -1.94 -5.47
C LEU A 365 4.22 -1.52 -5.94
N PHE A 366 3.28 -1.37 -5.00
CA PHE A 366 1.93 -0.88 -5.27
C PHE A 366 1.98 0.52 -5.90
N TRP A 367 2.69 1.46 -5.26
CA TRP A 367 2.77 2.85 -5.74
C TRP A 367 3.60 3.03 -7.00
N ALA A 368 4.74 2.33 -7.12
CA ALA A 368 5.55 2.36 -8.34
C ALA A 368 4.77 1.80 -9.53
N GLY A 369 4.09 0.67 -9.34
CA GLY A 369 3.20 0.12 -10.35
C GLY A 369 2.05 1.06 -10.68
N PHE A 370 1.38 1.64 -9.67
CA PHE A 370 0.27 2.56 -9.89
C PHE A 370 0.67 3.82 -10.65
N ILE A 371 1.72 4.53 -10.21
CA ILE A 371 2.16 5.79 -10.82
C ILE A 371 2.67 5.58 -12.25
N ASN A 372 3.51 4.54 -12.47
CA ASN A 372 3.98 4.22 -13.81
C ASN A 372 2.83 3.78 -14.71
N LEU A 373 1.88 2.99 -14.17
CA LEU A 373 0.70 2.57 -14.89
C LEU A 373 -0.11 3.80 -15.32
N SER A 374 -0.44 4.71 -14.40
CA SER A 374 -1.30 5.87 -14.66
C SER A 374 -0.72 6.88 -15.63
N GLY A 375 0.59 7.18 -15.54
CA GLY A 375 1.20 8.32 -16.27
C GLY A 375 0.32 9.55 -16.19
N ASP A 376 -0.08 10.10 -17.33
CA ASP A 376 -0.85 11.34 -17.40
C ASP A 376 -2.29 11.22 -16.83
N LEU A 377 -2.77 10.02 -16.50
CA LEU A 377 -4.05 9.84 -15.79
C LEU A 377 -3.93 10.19 -14.30
N TYR A 378 -2.70 10.28 -13.78
CA TYR A 378 -2.40 10.73 -12.43
C TYR A 378 -1.33 11.82 -12.51
N CYS A 379 -1.79 13.06 -12.45
CA CYS A 379 -1.00 14.26 -12.52
C CYS A 379 -1.53 15.25 -11.49
N PRO A 380 -1.17 15.11 -10.21
CA PRO A 380 -1.57 16.07 -9.21
C PRO A 380 -0.73 17.36 -9.35
N PRO A 381 -1.36 18.54 -9.33
CA PRO A 381 -0.67 19.81 -9.45
C PRO A 381 0.12 20.12 -8.18
N GLY A 382 1.31 20.70 -8.34
CA GLY A 382 2.08 21.23 -7.22
C GLY A 382 2.49 20.17 -6.19
N ILE A 383 3.08 19.06 -6.64
CA ILE A 383 3.56 17.94 -5.78
C ILE A 383 4.35 18.41 -4.56
N TRP A 384 5.16 19.48 -4.72
CA TRP A 384 5.95 20.08 -3.64
C TRP A 384 5.10 20.70 -2.53
N ARG A 385 3.94 21.29 -2.84
CA ARG A 385 3.03 21.84 -1.82
C ARG A 385 2.43 20.71 -1.00
N MET A 386 2.00 19.63 -1.66
CA MET A 386 1.46 18.46 -0.97
C MET A 386 2.51 17.75 -0.12
N MET A 387 3.75 17.67 -0.63
CA MET A 387 4.91 17.20 0.12
C MET A 387 5.13 18.02 1.40
N GLY A 388 5.01 19.34 1.34
CA GLY A 388 5.08 20.21 2.50
C GLY A 388 4.03 19.87 3.56
N VAL A 389 2.77 19.70 3.14
CA VAL A 389 1.66 19.30 4.04
C VAL A 389 1.94 17.94 4.68
N TRP A 390 2.32 16.93 3.89
CA TRP A 390 2.62 15.59 4.43
C TRP A 390 3.78 15.61 5.41
N SER A 391 4.86 16.34 5.10
CA SER A 391 6.04 16.45 5.95
C SER A 391 5.72 17.17 7.26
N GLY A 392 4.96 18.28 7.19
CA GLY A 392 4.57 19.07 8.35
C GLY A 392 3.70 18.26 9.32
N PHE A 393 2.63 17.62 8.82
CA PHE A 393 1.74 16.82 9.67
C PHE A 393 2.42 15.56 10.21
N SER A 394 3.30 14.91 9.43
CA SER A 394 4.06 13.74 9.91
C SER A 394 5.04 14.13 11.02
N SER A 395 5.73 15.27 10.87
CA SER A 395 6.64 15.80 11.89
C SER A 395 5.91 16.16 13.18
N LEU A 396 4.73 16.76 13.04
CA LEU A 396 3.86 17.07 14.18
C LEU A 396 3.35 15.80 14.87
N GLY A 397 2.97 14.77 14.10
CA GLY A 397 2.60 13.46 14.62
C GLY A 397 3.71 12.80 15.42
N LEU A 398 4.96 12.87 14.94
CA LEU A 398 6.13 12.39 15.67
C LEU A 398 6.38 13.14 16.98
N LEU A 399 6.25 14.47 16.96
CA LEU A 399 6.37 15.29 18.16
C LEU A 399 5.35 14.87 19.24
N PHE A 400 4.10 14.68 18.84
CA PHE A 400 3.07 14.20 19.76
C PHE A 400 3.32 12.77 20.21
N GLY A 401 3.71 11.87 19.31
CA GLY A 401 4.04 10.48 19.63
C GLY A 401 5.11 10.36 20.71
N ALA A 402 6.10 11.26 20.68
CA ALA A 402 7.18 11.31 21.66
C ALA A 402 6.83 12.01 22.98
N ALA A 403 5.70 12.72 23.03
CA ALA A 403 5.15 13.30 24.26
C ALA A 403 4.34 12.30 25.09
N GLY A 404 3.97 11.15 24.52
CA GLY A 404 3.20 10.09 25.17
C GLY A 404 4.02 9.26 26.13
#